data_AF-A0A523VF82-F1
#
_entry.id   AF-A0A523VF82-F1
#
_cell.length_a   1.000
_cell.length_b   1.000
_cell.length_c   1.000
_cell.angle_alpha   90.00
_cell.angle_beta   90.00
_cell.angle_gamma   90.00
#
_symmetry.space_group_name_H-M   'P 1'
#
loop_
_entity.id
_entity.type
_entity.pdbx_description
1 polymer ?
#
loop_
_entity_poly.entity_id
_entity_poly.type
_entity_poly.pdbx_seq_one_letter_code
_entity_poly.pdbx_strand_id
1 'polypeptide(L)'
;GGNDQWGNILAGADLTRRMGGNIIHGLTFPLITTADGSKMGKTARGAIWLDRELTSPYEYYQYWVNIDDSDVRRFLAYFTFLPMEEIEKLSRHEGESLRKAKDVLAYEATKICHGQEEANKARSAARQLFSQKGIHDIEAIPTYSLTSADLGKGIEAYILFNSTGLCKTRSEARRLISQGGAYINGKRVPSFETIVGASDIQNNIISLRAGKKNYRIVTVQDEKAG
;
A
#
# COMPACT_ATOMS: atom_id res chain seq x y z
N GLY A 1 -4.55 28.04 -1.93
CA GLY A 1 -4.64 27.21 -0.69
C GLY A 1 -5.75 26.18 -0.84
N GLY A 2 -6.01 25.35 0.17
CA GLY A 2 -7.19 24.48 0.20
C GLY A 2 -8.49 25.30 0.24
N ASN A 3 -9.63 24.69 -0.10
CA ASN A 3 -10.93 25.37 -0.13
C ASN A 3 -11.32 25.96 1.23
N ASP A 4 -10.89 25.35 2.32
CA ASP A 4 -11.04 25.82 3.70
C ASP A 4 -10.32 27.14 4.00
N GLN A 5 -9.37 27.56 3.16
CA GLN A 5 -8.60 28.79 3.32
C GLN A 5 -9.21 30.01 2.62
N TRP A 6 -10.39 29.88 2.00
CA TRP A 6 -10.97 30.96 1.20
C TRP A 6 -11.16 32.27 1.98
N GLY A 7 -11.70 32.20 3.21
CA GLY A 7 -11.90 33.39 4.05
C GLY A 7 -10.58 34.11 4.39
N ASN A 8 -9.54 33.35 4.71
CA ASN A 8 -8.21 33.90 5.02
C ASN A 8 -7.57 34.56 3.79
N ILE A 9 -7.74 33.96 2.61
CA ILE A 9 -7.24 34.51 1.34
C ILE A 9 -7.93 35.84 1.02
N LEU A 10 -9.25 35.92 1.16
CA LEU A 10 -9.99 37.17 0.93
C LEU A 10 -9.63 38.26 1.94
N ALA A 11 -9.45 37.90 3.21
CA ALA A 11 -8.98 38.85 4.23
C ALA A 11 -7.61 39.44 3.87
N GLY A 12 -6.68 38.61 3.37
CA GLY A 12 -5.40 39.07 2.86
C GLY A 12 -5.53 40.01 1.67
N ALA A 13 -6.40 39.69 0.70
CA ALA A 13 -6.66 40.54 -0.46
C ALA A 13 -7.22 41.92 -0.08
N ASP A 14 -8.16 41.97 0.88
CA ASP A 14 -8.70 43.24 1.37
C ASP A 14 -7.63 44.07 2.10
N LEU A 15 -6.80 43.42 2.94
CA LEU A 15 -5.72 44.08 3.65
C LEU A 15 -4.68 44.67 2.69
N THR A 16 -4.24 43.91 1.68
CA THR A 16 -3.27 44.38 0.66
C THR A 16 -3.82 45.60 -0.08
N ARG A 17 -5.10 45.59 -0.43
CA ARG A 17 -5.76 46.72 -1.07
C ARG A 17 -5.79 47.95 -0.16
N ARG A 18 -6.12 47.79 1.12
CA ARG A 18 -6.17 48.91 2.09
C ARG A 18 -4.79 49.53 2.36
N MET A 19 -3.76 48.70 2.44
CA MET A 19 -2.41 49.16 2.83
C MET A 19 -1.60 49.74 1.66
N GLY A 20 -1.77 49.20 0.45
CA GLY A 20 -0.91 49.55 -0.68
C GLY A 20 -1.63 49.82 -2.00
N GLY A 21 -2.98 49.81 -2.03
CA GLY A 21 -3.78 50.04 -3.23
C GLY A 21 -3.70 48.94 -4.29
N ASN A 22 -2.86 47.92 -4.09
CA ASN A 22 -2.64 46.85 -5.05
C ASN A 22 -3.81 45.86 -5.08
N ILE A 23 -4.12 45.35 -6.27
CA ILE A 23 -5.08 44.27 -6.48
C ILE A 23 -4.31 42.96 -6.56
N ILE A 24 -4.71 41.98 -5.75
CA ILE A 24 -4.19 40.61 -5.78
C ILE A 24 -5.31 39.61 -6.02
N HIS A 25 -4.97 38.47 -6.60
CA HIS A 25 -5.91 37.40 -6.93
C HIS A 25 -5.69 36.19 -6.03
N GLY A 26 -6.80 35.55 -5.64
CA GLY A 26 -6.79 34.34 -4.84
C GLY A 26 -7.34 33.15 -5.63
N LEU A 27 -6.70 31.99 -5.48
CA LEU A 27 -7.17 30.73 -6.04
C LEU A 27 -7.14 29.64 -4.95
N THR A 28 -8.23 28.88 -4.87
CA THR A 28 -8.35 27.71 -4.00
C THR A 28 -8.44 26.44 -4.82
N PHE A 29 -7.96 25.35 -4.21
CA PHE A 29 -8.09 24.01 -4.74
C PHE A 29 -9.25 23.29 -4.05
N PRO A 30 -9.97 22.40 -4.76
CA PRO A 30 -11.03 21.60 -4.17
C PRO A 30 -10.46 20.71 -3.05
N LEU A 31 -11.30 20.38 -2.08
CA LEU A 31 -10.92 19.40 -1.07
C LEU A 31 -10.87 18.01 -1.73
N ILE A 32 -9.74 17.32 -1.61
CA ILE A 32 -9.55 16.04 -2.28
C ILE A 32 -10.25 14.94 -1.49
N THR A 33 -11.19 14.28 -2.14
CA THR A 33 -11.99 13.16 -1.63
C THR A 33 -11.76 11.97 -2.54
N THR A 34 -11.78 10.76 -1.99
CA THR A 34 -11.79 9.51 -2.74
C THR A 34 -13.20 9.19 -3.23
N ALA A 35 -13.34 8.26 -4.17
CA ALA A 35 -14.61 7.87 -4.77
C ALA A 35 -15.65 7.35 -3.76
N ASP A 36 -15.19 6.77 -2.65
CA ASP A 36 -15.99 6.33 -1.51
C ASP A 36 -16.50 7.48 -0.61
N GLY A 37 -16.14 8.73 -0.93
CA GLY A 37 -16.50 9.93 -0.17
C GLY A 37 -15.59 10.23 1.02
N SER A 38 -14.57 9.39 1.26
CA SER A 38 -13.60 9.60 2.33
C SER A 38 -12.69 10.79 2.02
N LYS A 39 -12.23 11.51 3.07
CA LYS A 39 -11.18 12.52 2.90
C LYS A 39 -9.85 11.81 2.62
N MET A 40 -9.15 12.26 1.58
CA MET A 40 -7.83 11.72 1.26
C MET A 40 -6.86 11.90 2.44
N GLY A 41 -6.13 10.86 2.80
CA GLY A 41 -5.24 10.86 3.96
C GLY A 41 -5.89 10.47 5.29
N LYS A 42 -7.17 10.08 5.34
CA LYS A 42 -7.76 9.35 6.47
C LYS A 42 -8.07 7.92 6.04
N THR A 43 -7.03 7.11 5.90
CA THR A 43 -7.23 5.68 5.59
C THR A 43 -7.69 4.93 6.83
N ALA A 44 -8.22 3.71 6.67
CA ALA A 44 -8.51 2.82 7.79
C ALA A 44 -7.27 2.52 8.67
N ARG A 45 -6.05 2.71 8.14
CA ARG A 45 -4.78 2.55 8.83
C ARG A 45 -4.20 3.86 9.38
N GLY A 46 -4.90 4.98 9.23
CA GLY A 46 -4.45 6.31 9.66
C GLY A 46 -3.96 7.19 8.51
N ALA A 47 -3.18 8.20 8.85
CA ALA A 47 -2.65 9.17 7.89
C ALA A 47 -1.50 8.58 7.05
N ILE A 48 -1.44 8.98 5.78
CA ILE A 48 -0.30 8.72 4.90
C ILE A 48 0.65 9.90 5.04
N TRP A 49 1.82 9.67 5.63
CA TRP A 49 2.80 10.69 5.88
C TRP A 49 3.79 10.80 4.72
N LEU A 50 4.33 12.00 4.51
CA LEU A 50 5.45 12.22 3.58
C LEU A 50 6.80 11.86 4.22
N ASP A 51 6.85 11.84 5.55
CA ASP A 51 8.03 11.43 6.30
C ASP A 51 8.24 9.92 6.17
N ARG A 52 9.45 9.52 5.75
CA ARG A 52 9.82 8.12 5.51
C ARG A 52 9.85 7.25 6.76
N GLU A 53 10.00 7.86 7.95
CA GLU A 53 10.00 7.15 9.23
C GLU A 53 8.58 6.86 9.71
N LEU A 54 7.60 7.66 9.28
CA LEU A 54 6.18 7.50 9.64
C LEU A 54 5.38 6.73 8.59
N THR A 55 5.78 6.82 7.32
CA THR A 55 5.24 6.00 6.23
C THR A 55 6.38 5.68 5.29
N SER A 56 6.77 4.40 5.24
CA SER A 56 7.89 4.00 4.41
C SER A 56 7.61 4.28 2.92
N PRO A 57 8.63 4.51 2.08
CA PRO A 57 8.42 4.74 0.64
C PRO A 57 7.67 3.60 -0.04
N TYR A 58 7.83 2.37 0.45
CA TYR A 58 7.06 1.22 -0.02
C TYR A 58 5.58 1.30 0.36
N GLU A 59 5.25 1.63 1.61
CA GLU A 59 3.85 1.82 2.04
C GLU A 59 3.18 3.00 1.32
N TYR A 60 3.91 4.10 1.13
CA TYR A 60 3.45 5.24 0.33
C TYR A 60 3.14 4.81 -1.11
N TYR A 61 4.04 4.05 -1.74
CA TYR A 61 3.81 3.49 -3.07
C TYR A 61 2.58 2.57 -3.10
N GLN A 62 2.42 1.68 -2.11
CA GLN A 62 1.27 0.78 -2.01
C GLN A 62 -0.05 1.52 -1.85
N TYR A 63 -0.08 2.64 -1.11
CA TYR A 63 -1.27 3.48 -1.01
C TYR A 63 -1.79 3.91 -2.40
N TRP A 64 -0.90 4.37 -3.27
CA TRP A 64 -1.26 4.79 -4.62
C TRP A 64 -1.65 3.62 -5.54
N VAL A 65 -1.08 2.44 -5.35
CA VAL A 65 -1.47 1.24 -6.12
C VAL A 65 -2.90 0.81 -5.78
N ASN A 66 -3.32 1.01 -4.54
CA ASN A 66 -4.60 0.52 -4.02
C ASN A 66 -5.74 1.55 -4.06
N ILE A 67 -5.53 2.71 -4.69
CA ILE A 67 -6.64 3.67 -4.87
C ILE A 67 -7.75 3.06 -5.71
N ASP A 68 -8.96 3.61 -5.58
CA ASP A 68 -10.09 3.22 -6.42
C ASP A 68 -9.79 3.49 -7.90
N ASP A 69 -10.24 2.58 -8.77
CA ASP A 69 -10.08 2.67 -10.21
C ASP A 69 -10.65 3.97 -10.79
N SER A 70 -11.77 4.45 -10.24
CA SER A 70 -12.43 5.69 -10.64
C SER A 70 -11.64 6.95 -10.28
N ASP A 71 -10.71 6.86 -9.34
CA ASP A 71 -9.87 7.97 -8.90
C ASP A 71 -8.57 8.13 -9.70
N VAL A 72 -8.13 7.08 -10.40
CA VAL A 72 -6.79 7.00 -11.02
C VAL A 72 -6.51 8.17 -11.94
N ARG A 73 -7.42 8.46 -12.89
CA ARG A 73 -7.23 9.56 -13.86
C ARG A 73 -7.11 10.91 -13.15
N ARG A 74 -7.99 11.16 -12.18
CA ARG A 74 -8.02 12.42 -11.43
C ARG A 74 -6.75 12.57 -10.59
N PHE A 75 -6.29 11.50 -9.97
CA PHE A 75 -5.09 11.55 -9.12
C PHE A 75 -3.81 11.63 -9.94
N LEU A 76 -3.75 11.05 -11.13
CA LEU A 76 -2.68 11.33 -12.09
C LEU A 76 -2.58 12.83 -12.40
N ALA A 77 -3.71 13.50 -12.63
CA ALA A 77 -3.74 14.93 -12.92
C ALA A 77 -3.40 15.82 -11.71
N TYR A 78 -3.69 15.37 -10.48
CA TYR A 78 -3.46 16.17 -9.27
C TYR A 78 -2.09 15.97 -8.63
N PHE A 79 -1.51 14.78 -8.73
CA PHE A 79 -0.35 14.37 -7.93
C PHE A 79 0.89 14.01 -8.76
N THR A 80 0.86 14.25 -10.06
CA THR A 80 2.02 14.02 -10.94
C THR A 80 2.30 15.24 -11.81
N PHE A 81 3.49 15.26 -12.41
CA PHE A 81 3.87 16.25 -13.42
C PHE A 81 3.70 15.72 -14.86
N LEU A 82 2.90 14.66 -15.06
CA LEU A 82 2.68 14.10 -16.38
C LEU A 82 1.87 15.06 -17.26
N PRO A 83 2.18 15.17 -18.57
CA PRO A 83 1.35 15.91 -19.50
C PRO A 83 -0.07 15.35 -19.54
N MET A 84 -1.08 16.22 -19.63
CA MET A 84 -2.48 15.78 -19.72
C MET A 84 -2.74 14.80 -20.86
N GLU A 85 -2.05 14.96 -22.00
CA GLU A 85 -2.17 14.03 -23.12
C GLU A 85 -1.72 12.60 -22.77
N GLU A 86 -0.69 12.47 -21.93
CA GLU A 86 -0.22 11.17 -21.44
C GLU A 86 -1.22 10.58 -20.43
N ILE A 87 -1.78 11.41 -19.56
CA ILE A 87 -2.83 11.01 -18.61
C ILE A 87 -4.06 10.49 -19.36
N GLU A 88 -4.49 11.17 -20.42
CA GLU A 88 -5.59 10.69 -21.26
C GLU A 88 -5.27 9.35 -21.92
N LYS A 89 -4.04 9.17 -22.45
CA LYS A 89 -3.61 7.89 -23.05
C LYS A 89 -3.64 6.75 -22.03
N LEU A 90 -3.16 6.99 -20.81
CA LEU A 90 -3.15 5.99 -19.73
C LEU A 90 -4.56 5.62 -19.24
N SER A 91 -5.49 6.57 -19.31
CA SER A 91 -6.84 6.44 -18.73
C SER A 91 -7.91 5.99 -19.73
N ARG A 92 -7.56 5.75 -20.99
CA ARG A 92 -8.52 5.40 -22.07
C ARG A 92 -9.03 3.97 -22.04
N HIS A 93 -8.31 3.04 -21.41
CA HIS A 93 -8.60 1.61 -21.51
C HIS A 93 -8.76 0.97 -20.12
N GLU A 94 -9.67 0.00 -20.02
CA GLU A 94 -9.89 -0.80 -18.81
C GLU A 94 -8.93 -1.99 -18.74
N GLY A 95 -8.86 -2.66 -17.59
CA GLY A 95 -8.05 -3.87 -17.41
C GLY A 95 -6.54 -3.59 -17.31
N GLU A 96 -5.75 -4.09 -18.27
CA GLU A 96 -4.27 -4.02 -18.22
C GLU A 96 -3.74 -2.57 -18.24
N SER A 97 -4.43 -1.68 -18.97
CA SER A 97 -4.07 -0.27 -19.01
C SER A 97 -4.31 0.45 -17.68
N LEU A 98 -5.36 0.07 -16.95
CA LEU A 98 -5.66 0.64 -15.64
C LEU A 98 -4.61 0.23 -14.60
N ARG A 99 -4.18 -1.04 -14.63
CA ARG A 99 -3.07 -1.50 -13.80
C ARG A 99 -1.77 -0.74 -14.11
N LYS A 100 -1.50 -0.48 -15.40
CA LYS A 100 -0.36 0.36 -15.81
C LYS A 100 -0.51 1.80 -15.31
N ALA A 101 -1.70 2.39 -15.40
CA ALA A 101 -1.97 3.74 -14.91
C ALA A 101 -1.75 3.86 -13.39
N LYS A 102 -2.17 2.84 -12.61
CA LYS A 102 -1.90 2.75 -11.16
C LYS A 102 -0.41 2.61 -10.85
N ASP A 103 0.32 1.74 -11.56
CA ASP A 103 1.78 1.60 -11.44
C ASP A 103 2.52 2.91 -11.76
N VAL A 104 2.05 3.65 -12.77
CA VAL A 104 2.58 4.98 -13.14
C VAL A 104 2.29 6.01 -12.06
N LEU A 105 1.04 6.10 -11.58
CA LEU A 105 0.66 7.04 -10.52
C LEU A 105 1.50 6.81 -9.26
N ALA A 106 1.57 5.57 -8.80
CA ALA A 106 2.33 5.21 -7.61
C ALA A 106 3.81 5.56 -7.75
N TYR A 107 4.37 5.30 -8.93
CA TYR A 107 5.76 5.62 -9.20
C TYR A 107 6.03 7.12 -9.22
N GLU A 108 5.25 7.91 -9.97
CA GLU A 108 5.47 9.36 -10.08
C GLU A 108 5.23 10.06 -8.74
N ALA A 109 4.17 9.70 -8.02
CA ALA A 109 3.90 10.26 -6.70
C ALA A 109 5.01 9.92 -5.69
N THR A 110 5.49 8.68 -5.68
CA THR A 110 6.59 8.24 -4.80
C THR A 110 7.90 8.91 -5.17
N LYS A 111 8.16 9.09 -6.47
CA LYS A 111 9.37 9.77 -6.97
C LYS A 111 9.40 11.24 -6.53
N ILE A 112 8.27 11.93 -6.60
CA ILE A 112 8.17 13.32 -6.15
C ILE A 112 8.44 13.43 -4.64
N CYS A 113 7.90 12.51 -3.83
CA CYS A 113 7.98 12.57 -2.37
C CYS A 113 9.30 12.03 -1.79
N HIS A 114 9.74 10.87 -2.25
CA HIS A 114 10.86 10.11 -1.65
C HIS A 114 12.08 9.99 -2.56
N GLY A 115 12.01 10.54 -3.78
CA GLY A 115 13.09 10.49 -4.74
C GLY A 115 13.05 9.27 -5.66
N GLN A 116 13.82 9.37 -6.73
CA GLN A 116 13.82 8.41 -7.83
C GLN A 116 14.32 7.01 -7.42
N GLU A 117 15.33 6.95 -6.57
CA GLU A 117 15.89 5.67 -6.11
C GLU A 117 14.87 4.87 -5.30
N GLU A 118 14.21 5.53 -4.35
CA GLU A 118 13.19 4.88 -3.51
C GLU A 118 11.95 4.49 -4.31
N ALA A 119 11.52 5.30 -5.28
CA ALA A 119 10.46 4.93 -6.21
C ALA A 119 10.80 3.68 -7.03
N ASN A 120 12.06 3.55 -7.48
CA ASN A 120 12.53 2.36 -8.20
C ASN A 120 12.54 1.11 -7.29
N LYS A 121 13.02 1.25 -6.05
CA LYS A 121 13.02 0.17 -5.06
C LYS A 121 11.59 -0.28 -4.75
N ALA A 122 10.69 0.67 -4.44
CA ALA A 122 9.30 0.39 -4.12
C ALA A 122 8.56 -0.28 -5.28
N ARG A 123 8.71 0.24 -6.51
CA ARG A 123 8.14 -0.36 -7.72
C ARG A 123 8.69 -1.76 -7.99
N SER A 124 10.00 -1.98 -7.79
CA SER A 124 10.62 -3.29 -7.94
C SER A 124 10.10 -4.28 -6.89
N ALA A 125 9.98 -3.87 -5.63
CA ALA A 125 9.41 -4.68 -4.57
C ALA A 125 7.93 -5.04 -4.85
N ALA A 126 7.12 -4.06 -5.25
CA ALA A 126 5.74 -4.27 -5.66
C ALA A 126 5.65 -5.25 -6.84
N ARG A 127 6.49 -5.07 -7.87
CA ARG A 127 6.56 -5.98 -9.03
C ARG A 127 7.07 -7.35 -8.67
N GLN A 128 8.04 -7.51 -7.77
CA GLN A 128 8.50 -8.84 -7.34
C GLN A 128 7.40 -9.57 -6.56
N LEU A 129 6.67 -8.84 -5.72
CA LEU A 129 5.46 -9.36 -5.10
C LEU A 129 4.45 -9.79 -6.17
N PHE A 130 4.18 -9.00 -7.21
CA PHE A 130 3.30 -9.39 -8.32
C PHE A 130 3.87 -10.48 -9.25
N SER A 131 5.17 -10.56 -9.49
CA SER A 131 5.79 -11.53 -10.40
C SER A 131 5.97 -12.89 -9.73
N GLN A 132 6.16 -12.93 -8.41
CA GLN A 132 6.01 -14.14 -7.62
C GLN A 132 4.52 -14.54 -7.45
N LYS A 133 3.58 -13.69 -7.89
CA LYS A 133 2.15 -13.82 -7.65
C LYS A 133 1.31 -13.59 -8.92
N GLY A 134 0.86 -14.69 -9.53
CA GLY A 134 -0.50 -14.74 -10.07
C GLY A 134 -1.58 -14.59 -8.99
N ILE A 135 -1.41 -13.64 -8.06
CA ILE A 135 -2.35 -13.27 -7.02
C ILE A 135 -2.79 -11.85 -7.34
N HIS A 136 -3.90 -11.79 -8.06
CA HIS A 136 -4.79 -10.66 -7.99
C HIS A 136 -5.30 -10.56 -6.54
N ASP A 137 -5.35 -9.34 -6.02
CA ASP A 137 -6.07 -8.96 -4.79
C ASP A 137 -5.41 -9.35 -3.46
N ILE A 138 -4.36 -8.64 -3.07
CA ILE A 138 -3.89 -8.64 -1.65
C ILE A 138 -5.00 -8.13 -0.71
N GLU A 139 -5.95 -7.33 -1.19
CA GLU A 139 -7.12 -6.87 -0.42
C GLU A 139 -8.18 -7.95 -0.19
N ALA A 140 -8.23 -9.00 -1.04
CA ALA A 140 -9.16 -10.13 -0.88
C ALA A 140 -8.52 -11.36 -0.24
N ILE A 141 -7.20 -11.37 -0.01
CA ILE A 141 -6.56 -12.46 0.71
C ILE A 141 -6.89 -12.29 2.19
N PRO A 142 -7.57 -13.27 2.81
CA PRO A 142 -7.96 -13.12 4.19
C PRO A 142 -6.71 -13.06 5.08
N THR A 143 -6.70 -12.09 5.99
CA THR A 143 -5.55 -11.75 6.84
C THR A 143 -5.64 -12.47 8.18
N TYR A 144 -4.51 -12.69 8.81
CA TYR A 144 -4.38 -13.20 10.17
C TYR A 144 -3.42 -12.29 10.94
N SER A 145 -3.83 -11.76 12.08
CA SER A 145 -2.98 -10.84 12.85
C SER A 145 -2.24 -11.60 13.95
N LEU A 146 -0.94 -11.33 14.06
CA LEU A 146 -0.08 -11.76 15.16
C LEU A 146 0.56 -10.54 15.79
N THR A 147 0.77 -10.58 17.10
CA THR A 147 1.64 -9.61 17.78
C THR A 147 3.10 -10.05 17.67
N SER A 148 4.03 -9.13 17.84
CA SER A 148 5.45 -9.43 17.95
C SER A 148 5.74 -10.41 19.12
N ALA A 149 4.93 -10.35 20.19
CA ALA A 149 4.97 -11.30 21.30
C ALA A 149 4.51 -12.72 20.90
N ASP A 150 3.47 -12.83 20.07
CA ASP A 150 3.00 -14.13 19.55
C ASP A 150 4.04 -14.79 18.64
N LEU A 151 4.77 -13.97 17.87
CA LEU A 151 5.90 -14.45 17.07
C LEU A 151 7.06 -14.88 17.97
N GLY A 152 7.30 -14.19 19.10
CA GLY A 152 8.18 -14.64 20.18
C GLY A 152 9.54 -15.17 19.72
N LYS A 153 9.85 -16.43 20.05
CA LYS A 153 11.07 -17.16 19.61
C LYS A 153 10.92 -17.83 18.23
N GLY A 154 9.81 -17.59 17.55
CA GLY A 154 9.40 -18.19 16.28
C GLY A 154 8.33 -19.27 16.45
N ILE A 155 7.51 -19.44 15.42
CA ILE A 155 6.41 -20.41 15.35
C ILE A 155 6.75 -21.48 14.31
N GLU A 156 6.57 -22.75 14.63
CA GLU A 156 6.74 -23.84 13.65
C GLU A 156 5.76 -23.67 12.47
N ALA A 157 6.24 -23.86 11.25
CA ALA A 157 5.48 -23.61 10.03
C ALA A 157 4.13 -24.35 10.00
N TYR A 158 4.05 -25.61 10.45
CA TYR A 158 2.77 -26.32 10.45
C TYR A 158 1.76 -25.76 11.46
N ILE A 159 2.24 -25.18 12.57
CA ILE A 159 1.38 -24.51 13.55
C ILE A 159 0.82 -23.25 12.91
N LEU A 160 1.68 -22.46 12.26
CA LEU A 160 1.29 -21.22 11.61
C LEU A 160 0.31 -21.45 10.45
N PHE A 161 0.48 -22.50 9.66
CA PHE A 161 -0.45 -22.88 8.59
C PHE A 161 -1.80 -23.35 9.12
N ASN A 162 -1.83 -23.95 10.31
CA ASN A 162 -3.09 -24.34 10.93
C ASN A 162 -3.80 -23.16 11.60
N SER A 163 -3.08 -22.33 12.36
CA SER A 163 -3.67 -21.18 13.07
C SER A 163 -4.27 -20.15 12.12
N THR A 164 -3.66 -19.99 10.94
CA THR A 164 -4.15 -19.10 9.88
C THR A 164 -5.33 -19.66 9.09
N GLY A 165 -5.76 -20.90 9.37
CA GLY A 165 -6.84 -21.58 8.64
C GLY A 165 -6.46 -22.06 7.23
N LEU A 166 -5.17 -21.98 6.86
CA LEU A 166 -4.66 -22.53 5.60
C LEU A 166 -4.75 -24.06 5.54
N CYS A 167 -4.70 -24.71 6.70
CA CYS A 167 -4.92 -26.14 6.87
C CYS A 167 -5.89 -26.37 8.03
N LYS A 168 -6.87 -27.27 7.86
CA LYS A 168 -7.89 -27.56 8.86
C LYS A 168 -7.31 -28.22 10.11
N THR A 169 -6.23 -28.98 9.94
CA THR A 169 -5.56 -29.67 11.05
C THR A 169 -4.03 -29.53 10.97
N ARG A 170 -3.35 -29.67 12.11
CA ARG A 170 -1.88 -29.73 12.18
C ARG A 170 -1.31 -30.90 11.37
N SER A 171 -1.98 -32.05 11.38
CA SER A 171 -1.55 -33.22 10.59
C SER A 171 -1.64 -32.97 9.08
N GLU A 172 -2.67 -32.24 8.63
CA GLU A 172 -2.78 -31.80 7.24
C GLU A 172 -1.66 -30.83 6.86
N ALA A 173 -1.35 -29.86 7.72
CA ALA A 173 -0.26 -28.92 7.49
C ALA A 173 1.11 -29.63 7.38
N ARG A 174 1.41 -30.58 8.27
CA ARG A 174 2.64 -31.39 8.20
C ARG A 174 2.73 -32.15 6.87
N ARG A 175 1.65 -32.83 6.48
CA ARG A 175 1.59 -33.58 5.20
C ARG A 175 1.82 -32.65 4.00
N LEU A 176 1.16 -31.48 3.98
CA LEU A 176 1.32 -30.50 2.91
C LEU A 176 2.78 -30.03 2.78
N ILE A 177 3.43 -29.73 3.92
CA ILE A 177 4.83 -29.28 3.94
C ILE A 177 5.76 -30.39 3.46
N SER A 178 5.62 -31.61 3.98
CA SER A 178 6.42 -32.77 3.55
C SER A 178 6.26 -33.09 2.07
N GLN A 179 5.07 -32.87 1.50
CA GLN A 179 4.80 -33.03 0.06
C GLN A 179 5.28 -31.83 -0.78
N GLY A 180 5.80 -30.77 -0.15
CA GLY A 180 6.31 -29.59 -0.84
C GLY A 180 5.26 -28.58 -1.27
N GLY A 181 4.03 -28.70 -0.78
CA GLY A 181 2.92 -27.82 -1.12
C GLY A 181 2.87 -26.54 -0.29
N ALA A 182 3.79 -26.31 0.65
CA ALA A 182 3.79 -25.15 1.53
C ALA A 182 4.88 -24.14 1.15
N TYR A 183 4.54 -22.85 1.18
CA TYR A 183 5.47 -21.76 0.90
C TYR A 183 5.31 -20.61 1.89
N ILE A 184 6.45 -20.01 2.27
CA ILE A 184 6.55 -18.80 3.08
C ILE A 184 7.33 -17.77 2.26
N ASN A 185 6.77 -16.58 2.08
CA ASN A 185 7.36 -15.50 1.27
C ASN A 185 7.83 -15.97 -0.11
N GLY A 186 7.02 -16.82 -0.75
CA GLY A 186 7.30 -17.39 -2.07
C GLY A 186 8.33 -18.54 -2.08
N LYS A 187 9.03 -18.80 -0.97
CA LYS A 187 10.00 -19.89 -0.85
C LYS A 187 9.34 -21.16 -0.32
N ARG A 188 9.69 -22.31 -0.89
CA ARG A 188 9.17 -23.62 -0.44
C ARG A 188 9.66 -23.88 0.99
N VAL A 189 8.75 -24.30 1.87
CA VAL A 189 9.08 -24.66 3.25
C VAL A 189 9.79 -26.02 3.26
N PRO A 190 11.00 -26.13 3.83
CA PRO A 190 11.80 -27.35 3.75
C PRO A 190 11.37 -28.44 4.74
N SER A 191 10.86 -28.07 5.92
CA SER A 191 10.39 -29.01 6.94
C SER A 191 9.18 -28.42 7.69
N PHE A 192 8.32 -29.27 8.24
CA PHE A 192 7.22 -28.78 9.07
C PHE A 192 7.72 -28.09 10.35
N GLU A 193 8.90 -28.46 10.84
CA GLU A 193 9.58 -27.87 12.00
C GLU A 193 10.32 -26.55 11.66
N THR A 194 10.24 -26.07 10.42
CA THR A 194 10.82 -24.78 10.07
C THR A 194 10.23 -23.69 10.96
N ILE A 195 11.12 -23.00 11.69
CA ILE A 195 10.75 -21.90 12.57
C ILE A 195 10.53 -20.65 11.74
N VAL A 196 9.35 -20.06 11.86
CA VAL A 196 8.98 -18.78 11.25
C VAL A 196 9.12 -17.71 12.31
N GLY A 197 10.08 -16.82 12.14
CA GLY A 197 10.48 -15.82 13.14
C GLY A 197 10.45 -14.40 12.61
N ALA A 198 10.95 -13.46 13.42
CA ALA A 198 11.03 -12.05 13.04
C ALA A 198 11.82 -11.81 11.74
N SER A 199 12.80 -12.67 11.44
CA SER A 199 13.58 -12.63 10.20
C SER A 199 12.77 -12.91 8.94
N ASP A 200 11.60 -13.53 9.08
CA ASP A 200 10.70 -13.82 7.95
C ASP A 200 9.69 -12.68 7.70
N ILE A 201 9.68 -11.65 8.53
CA ILE A 201 8.82 -10.48 8.33
C ILE A 201 9.37 -9.65 7.17
N GLN A 202 8.52 -9.38 6.19
CA GLN A 202 8.82 -8.51 5.05
C GLN A 202 7.74 -7.45 4.99
N ASN A 203 8.08 -6.17 5.21
CA ASN A 203 7.13 -5.06 5.22
C ASN A 203 5.92 -5.30 6.16
N ASN A 204 6.19 -5.67 7.42
CA ASN A 204 5.19 -5.99 8.46
C ASN A 204 4.27 -7.18 8.15
N ILE A 205 4.60 -7.99 7.13
CA ILE A 205 3.81 -9.15 6.76
C ILE A 205 4.66 -10.42 6.56
N ILE A 206 4.01 -11.57 6.71
CA ILE A 206 4.52 -12.88 6.28
C ILE A 206 3.47 -13.47 5.32
N SER A 207 3.86 -13.79 4.10
CA SER A 207 2.97 -14.39 3.10
C SER A 207 3.04 -15.91 3.20
N LEU A 208 1.90 -16.56 3.44
CA LEU A 208 1.77 -18.00 3.48
C LEU A 208 1.00 -18.51 2.25
N ARG A 209 1.41 -19.66 1.71
CA ARG A 209 0.70 -20.32 0.60
C ARG A 209 0.63 -21.83 0.81
N ALA A 210 -0.56 -22.37 0.67
CA ALA A 210 -0.84 -23.80 0.53
C ALA A 210 -1.22 -24.13 -0.93
N GLY A 211 -0.47 -25.03 -1.55
CA GLY A 211 -0.65 -25.42 -2.94
C GLY A 211 -0.46 -24.25 -3.92
N LYS A 212 -1.29 -24.20 -4.97
CA LYS A 212 -1.16 -23.21 -6.06
C LYS A 212 -1.89 -21.90 -5.81
N LYS A 213 -3.03 -21.94 -5.10
CA LYS A 213 -3.98 -20.81 -5.04
C LYS A 213 -4.48 -20.44 -3.64
N ASN A 214 -4.16 -21.21 -2.59
CA ASN A 214 -4.63 -20.90 -1.25
C ASN A 214 -3.58 -20.05 -0.52
N TYR A 215 -3.93 -18.82 -0.17
CA TYR A 215 -3.03 -17.82 0.39
C TYR A 215 -3.55 -17.28 1.71
N ARG A 216 -2.63 -16.91 2.58
CA ARG A 216 -2.91 -16.10 3.76
C ARG A 216 -1.81 -15.06 3.95
N ILE A 217 -2.20 -13.87 4.38
CA ILE A 217 -1.25 -12.87 4.87
C ILE A 217 -1.30 -12.88 6.39
N VAL A 218 -0.13 -12.99 7.02
CA VAL A 218 0.03 -12.73 8.43
C VAL A 218 0.55 -11.32 8.60
N THR A 219 -0.19 -10.44 9.29
CA THR A 219 0.29 -9.10 9.65
C THR A 219 0.87 -9.15 11.05
N VAL A 220 2.08 -8.62 11.23
CA VAL A 220 2.73 -8.53 12.54
C VAL A 220 2.57 -7.10 13.06
N GLN A 221 1.94 -6.94 14.22
CA GLN A 221 1.79 -5.65 14.89
C GLN A 221 2.80 -5.57 16.04
N ASP A 222 3.61 -4.52 16.05
CA ASP A 222 4.40 -4.18 17.23
C ASP A 222 3.46 -3.67 18.34
N GLU A 223 3.59 -4.23 19.53
CA GLU A 223 3.02 -3.61 20.72
C GLU A 223 3.61 -2.20 20.79
N LYS A 224 2.74 -1.18 20.69
CA LYS A 224 3.13 0.18 21.05
C LYS A 224 3.67 0.13 22.48
N ALA A 225 4.99 0.29 22.62
CA ALA A 225 5.58 0.61 23.90
C ALA A 225 4.90 1.90 24.39
N GLY A 226 4.18 1.78 25.51
CA GLY A 226 3.53 2.90 26.18
C GLY A 226 4.53 3.91 26.71
#